data_AF-A0ABD0QDV6-F1
#
_entry.id   AF-A0ABD0QDV6-F1
#
_cell.length_a   1.000
_cell.length_b   1.000
_cell.length_c   1.000
_cell.angle_alpha   90.00
_cell.angle_beta   90.00
_cell.angle_gamma   90.00
#
_symmetry.space_group_name_H-M   'P 1'
#
loop_
_entity.id
_entity.type
_entity.pdbx_description
1 polymer ?
#
loop_
_entity_poly.entity_id
_entity_poly.type
_entity_poly.pdbx_seq_one_letter_code
_entity_poly.pdbx_strand_id
1 'polypeptide(L)' 'DYAEKEKTLAKALEDLKANFYCQLCDKQYYKHQEFDNHINSYDHAHKQVMGLLSAP' A
#
# COMPACT_ATOMS: atom_id res chain seq x y z
N ASP A 1 21.42 12.51 -20.65
CA ASP A 1 20.57 11.50 -19.99
C ASP A 1 19.17 12.04 -19.69
N TYR A 2 18.27 11.99 -20.66
CA TYR A 2 16.84 12.28 -20.43
C TYR A 2 16.05 11.00 -20.14
N ALA A 3 16.34 9.93 -20.89
CA ALA A 3 15.76 8.61 -20.70
C ALA A 3 16.00 8.00 -19.29
N GLU A 4 17.15 8.29 -18.67
CA GLU A 4 17.44 7.82 -17.30
C GLU A 4 16.62 8.58 -16.24
N LYS A 5 16.39 9.88 -16.46
CA LYS A 5 15.57 10.71 -15.58
C LYS A 5 14.10 10.29 -15.64
N GLU A 6 13.59 9.96 -16.83
CA GLU A 6 12.23 9.44 -17.02
C GLU A 6 12.03 8.07 -16.34
N LYS A 7 13.00 7.16 -16.46
CA LYS A 7 12.96 5.86 -15.76
C LYS A 7 12.97 6.02 -14.25
N THR A 8 13.78 6.96 -13.74
CA THR A 8 13.85 7.24 -12.30
C THR A 8 12.52 7.81 -11.78
N LEU A 9 11.91 8.72 -12.53
CA LEU A 9 10.60 9.30 -12.18
C LEU A 9 9.49 8.24 -12.21
N ALA A 10 9.47 7.39 -13.23
CA ALA A 10 8.51 6.29 -13.32
C ALA A 10 8.63 5.37 -12.11
N LYS A 11 9.84 4.95 -11.76
CA LYS A 11 10.09 4.10 -10.60
C LYS A 11 9.68 4.75 -9.28
N ALA A 12 9.92 6.05 -9.11
CA ALA A 12 9.48 6.79 -7.93
C ALA A 12 7.94 6.89 -7.84
N LEU A 13 7.25 7.03 -8.97
CA LEU A 13 5.78 7.00 -9.02
C LEU A 13 5.20 5.62 -8.70
N GLU A 14 5.85 4.56 -9.16
CA GLU A 14 5.45 3.18 -8.86
C GLU A 14 5.63 2.87 -7.36
N ASP A 15 6.74 3.29 -6.77
CA ASP A 15 7.00 3.15 -5.34
C ASP A 15 5.98 3.92 -4.49
N LEU A 16 5.66 5.15 -4.90
CA LEU A 16 4.61 5.94 -4.23
C LEU A 16 3.23 5.30 -4.34
N LYS A 17 2.92 4.64 -5.46
CA LYS A 17 1.66 3.88 -5.62
C LYS A 17 1.64 2.64 -4.73
N ALA A 18 2.75 1.92 -4.64
CA ALA A 18 2.88 0.77 -3.74
C ALA A 18 2.68 1.18 -2.27
N ASN A 19 3.07 2.40 -1.91
CA ASN A 19 2.92 2.94 -0.57
C ASN A 19 1.46 3.11 -0.11
N PHE A 20 0.49 3.11 -1.04
CA PHE A 20 -0.94 3.20 -0.75
C PHE A 20 -1.70 1.92 -1.12
N TYR A 21 -1.01 0.79 -1.18
CA TYR A 21 -1.61 -0.51 -1.48
C TYR A 21 -1.64 -1.40 -0.24
N CYS A 22 -2.80 -1.97 0.06
CA CYS A 22 -2.98 -2.93 1.14
C CYS A 22 -2.97 -4.34 0.58
N GLN A 23 -1.89 -5.10 0.84
CA GLN A 23 -1.75 -6.49 0.41
C GLN A 23 -2.72 -7.44 1.14
N LEU A 24 -3.07 -7.16 2.39
CA LEU A 24 -3.95 -8.01 3.20
C LEU A 24 -5.42 -7.99 2.75
N CYS A 25 -5.82 -6.87 2.16
CA CYS A 25 -7.18 -6.63 1.68
C CYS A 25 -7.27 -6.55 0.16
N ASP A 26 -6.12 -6.65 -0.54
CA ASP A 26 -5.97 -6.52 -1.98
C ASP A 26 -6.62 -5.24 -2.54
N LYS A 27 -6.31 -4.09 -1.93
CA LYS A 27 -6.93 -2.79 -2.27
C LYS A 27 -5.87 -1.72 -2.52
N GLN A 28 -5.97 -1.03 -3.66
CA GLN A 28 -5.17 0.13 -4.01
C GLN A 28 -5.92 1.43 -3.67
N TYR A 29 -5.22 2.33 -2.99
CA TYR A 29 -5.70 3.67 -2.67
C TYR A 29 -4.89 4.72 -3.43
N TYR A 30 -5.51 5.86 -3.74
CA TYR A 30 -4.88 6.97 -4.47
C TYR A 30 -4.68 8.22 -3.60
N LYS A 31 -5.28 8.23 -2.40
CA LYS A 31 -5.18 9.33 -1.44
C LYS A 31 -4.67 8.79 -0.12
N HIS A 32 -3.77 9.54 0.50
CA HIS A 32 -3.23 9.19 1.80
C HIS A 32 -4.34 9.02 2.86
N GLN A 33 -5.32 9.95 2.90
CA GLN A 33 -6.43 9.88 3.86
C GLN A 33 -7.29 8.61 3.70
N GLU A 34 -7.54 8.15 2.47
CA GLU A 34 -8.33 6.94 2.23
C GLU A 34 -7.57 5.69 2.67
N PHE A 35 -6.25 5.67 2.43
CA PHE A 35 -5.38 4.60 2.89
C PHE A 35 -5.30 4.56 4.42
N ASP A 36 -5.07 5.71 5.06
CA ASP A 36 -5.00 5.83 6.52
C ASP A 36 -6.33 5.40 7.18
N ASN A 37 -7.48 5.87 6.66
CA ASN A 37 -8.80 5.44 7.12
C ASN A 37 -8.99 3.91 6.98
N HIS A 38 -8.44 3.31 5.93
CA HIS A 38 -8.51 1.86 5.73
C HIS A 38 -7.65 1.09 6.73
N ILE A 39 -6.38 1.47 6.91
CA ILE A 39 -5.46 0.80 7.83
C ILE A 39 -5.96 0.91 9.28
N ASN A 40 -6.57 2.04 9.63
CA ASN A 40 -7.19 2.26 10.94
C ASN A 40 -8.58 1.62 11.10
N SER A 41 -9.13 0.99 10.05
CA SER A 41 -10.45 0.36 10.13
C SER A 41 -10.42 -0.95 10.93
N TYR A 42 -11.52 -1.24 11.63
CA TYR A 42 -11.67 -2.46 12.41
C TYR A 42 -11.50 -3.74 11.57
N ASP A 43 -12.04 -3.78 10.35
CA ASP A 43 -11.91 -4.94 9.45
C ASP A 43 -10.45 -5.22 9.09
N HIS A 44 -9.70 -4.17 8.73
CA HIS A 44 -8.27 -4.29 8.44
C HIS A 44 -7.50 -4.80 9.66
N ALA A 45 -7.70 -4.16 10.82
CA ALA A 45 -7.04 -4.55 12.06
C ALA A 45 -7.37 -6.00 12.46
N HIS A 46 -8.64 -6.40 12.35
CA HIS A 46 -9.07 -7.76 12.66
C HIS A 46 -8.44 -8.78 11.70
N LYS A 47 -8.45 -8.52 10.38
CA LYS A 47 -7.79 -9.40 9.39
C LYS A 47 -6.28 -9.48 9.60
N GLN A 48 -5.63 -8.37 9.97
CA GLN A 48 -4.20 -8.33 10.24
C GLN A 48 -3.83 -9.18 11.46
N VAL A 49 -4.55 -9.00 12.58
CA VAL A 49 -4.34 -9.79 13.80
C VAL A 49 -4.66 -11.26 13.56
N MET A 50 -5.74 -11.57 12.85
CA MET A 50 -6.15 -12.95 12.55
C MET A 50 -5.15 -13.66 11.63
N GLY A 51 -4.53 -12.93 10.70
CA GLY A 51 -3.41 -13.42 9.89
C GLY A 51 -2.15 -13.69 10.72
N LEU A 52 -1.85 -12.85 11.71
CA LEU A 52 -0.68 -13.00 12.59
C LEU A 52 -0.79 -14.19 13.55
N LEU A 53 -2.01 -14.52 14.00
CA LEU A 53 -2.25 -15.69 14.85
C LEU A 53 -2.13 -17.04 14.12
N SER A 54 -2.06 -17.01 12.78
CA SER A 54 -2.00 -18.20 11.93
C SER A 54 -0.60 -18.48 11.35
N ALA A 55 0.38 -17.62 11.62
CA ALA A 55 1.77 -17.82 11.18
C ALA A 55 2.51 -18.72 12.20
N PRO A 56 3.10 -19.86 11.77
CA PRO A 56 3.84 -20.79 12.64
C PRO A 56 5.18 -20.23 13.14
#